data_AF-A0A970B271-F1
#
_entry.id   AF-A0A970B271-F1
#
_cell.length_a   1.000
_cell.length_b   1.000
_cell.length_c   1.000
_cell.angle_alpha   90.00
_cell.angle_beta   90.00
_cell.angle_gamma   90.00
#
_symmetry.space_group_name_H-M   'P 1'
#
loop_
_entity.id
_entity.type
_entity.pdbx_description
1 polymer ?
#
loop_
_entity_poly.entity_id
_entity_poly.type
_entity_poly.pdbx_seq_one_letter_code
_entity_poly.pdbx_strand_id
1 'polypeptide(L)' 'MTQKLDFQQMSRKELRTYVLAHREDEEALRVYMERLHNEPGVIRQIGGLNEEDLNRLEQFIARRASDRSS' A
#
# COMPACT_ATOMS: atom_id res chain seq x y z
N MET A 1 2.63 -18.06 -23.77
CA MET A 1 2.97 -16.66 -24.09
C MET A 1 2.39 -15.80 -22.99
N THR A 2 3.10 -15.64 -21.88
CA THR A 2 2.65 -14.77 -20.79
C THR A 2 2.79 -13.35 -21.30
N GLN A 3 1.67 -12.71 -21.64
CA GLN A 3 1.65 -11.28 -21.96
C GLN A 3 2.21 -10.57 -20.75
N LYS A 4 3.46 -10.11 -20.85
CA LYS A 4 4.06 -9.18 -19.90
C LYS A 4 3.23 -7.90 -20.01
N LEU A 5 2.14 -7.84 -19.26
CA LEU A 5 1.40 -6.62 -19.08
C LEU A 5 2.38 -5.64 -18.46
N ASP A 6 2.67 -4.55 -19.17
CA ASP A 6 3.47 -3.46 -18.64
C ASP A 6 2.67 -2.78 -17.53
N PHE A 7 2.66 -3.41 -16.36
CA PHE A 7 2.03 -2.93 -15.15
C PHE A 7 2.58 -1.56 -14.75
N GLN A 8 3.74 -1.14 -15.27
CA GLN A 8 4.27 0.22 -15.14
C GLN A 8 3.55 1.25 -16.04
N GLN A 9 3.03 0.84 -17.19
CA GLN A 9 2.33 1.71 -18.15
C GLN A 9 0.84 1.88 -17.82
N MET A 10 0.22 0.91 -17.13
CA MET A 10 -1.20 1.00 -16.73
C MET A 10 -1.46 2.18 -15.80
N SER A 11 -2.68 2.74 -15.76
CA SER A 11 -3.04 3.71 -14.70
C SER A 11 -3.19 3.03 -13.34
N ARG A 12 -2.99 3.77 -12.23
CA ARG A 12 -3.13 3.23 -10.86
C ARG A 12 -4.47 2.52 -10.63
N LYS A 13 -5.55 3.05 -11.22
CA LYS A 13 -6.91 2.50 -11.12
C LYS A 13 -7.04 1.15 -11.83
N GLU A 14 -6.41 1.01 -13.00
CA GLU A 14 -6.39 -0.23 -13.77
C GLU A 14 -5.55 -1.29 -13.06
N LEU A 15 -4.35 -0.91 -12.60
CA LEU A 15 -3.46 -1.79 -11.85
C LEU A 15 -4.12 -2.29 -10.56
N ARG A 16 -4.83 -1.41 -9.83
CA ARG A 16 -5.61 -1.79 -8.65
C ARG A 16 -6.71 -2.80 -8.99
N THR A 17 -7.44 -2.58 -10.07
CA THR A 17 -8.54 -3.47 -10.49
C THR A 17 -7.99 -4.84 -10.88
N TYR A 18 -6.86 -4.86 -11.59
CA TYR A 18 -6.17 -6.08 -11.98
C TYR A 18 -5.65 -6.86 -10.76
N VAL A 19 -4.92 -6.21 -9.84
CA VAL A 19 -4.42 -6.84 -8.60
C VAL A 19 -5.57 -7.37 -7.72
N LEU A 20 -6.71 -6.69 -7.69
CA LEU A 20 -7.88 -7.17 -6.94
C LEU A 20 -8.52 -8.41 -7.55
N ALA A 21 -8.48 -8.55 -8.88
CA ALA A 21 -8.97 -9.71 -9.62
C ALA A 21 -7.95 -10.86 -9.67
N HIS A 22 -6.66 -10.54 -9.67
CA HIS A 22 -5.53 -11.46 -9.75
C HIS A 22 -4.62 -11.28 -8.53
N ARG A 23 -5.13 -11.67 -7.37
CA ARG A 23 -4.42 -11.52 -6.08
C ARG A 23 -3.21 -12.45 -5.96
N GLU A 24 -3.20 -13.53 -6.74
CA GLU A 24 -2.11 -14.49 -6.87
C GLU A 24 -0.97 -14.01 -7.77
N ASP A 25 -1.17 -12.92 -8.52
CA ASP A 25 -0.18 -12.34 -9.41
C ASP A 25 0.80 -11.46 -8.61
N GLU A 26 1.87 -12.08 -8.12
CA GLU A 26 2.91 -11.41 -7.32
C GLU A 26 3.60 -10.27 -8.10
N GLU A 27 3.73 -10.38 -9.43
CA GLU A 27 4.29 -9.29 -10.25
C GLU A 27 3.40 -8.05 -10.23
N ALA A 28 2.08 -8.21 -10.45
CA ALA A 28 1.15 -7.10 -10.42
C ALA A 28 1.09 -6.44 -9.02
N LEU A 29 1.13 -7.27 -7.97
CA LEU A 29 1.17 -6.80 -6.58
C LEU A 29 2.44 -6.00 -6.30
N ARG A 30 3.61 -6.49 -6.71
CA ARG A 30 4.90 -5.79 -6.54
C ARG A 30 4.92 -4.45 -7.27
N VAL A 31 4.46 -4.39 -8.52
CA VAL A 31 4.41 -3.14 -9.27
C VAL A 31 3.42 -2.15 -8.64
N TYR A 32 2.29 -2.63 -8.10
CA TYR A 32 1.35 -1.77 -7.37
C TYR A 32 1.95 -1.22 -6.07
N MET A 33 2.66 -2.05 -5.31
CA MET A 33 3.37 -1.62 -4.10
C MET A 33 4.50 -0.65 -4.39
N GLU A 34 5.30 -0.87 -5.44
CA GLU A 34 6.38 0.02 -5.86
C GLU A 34 5.84 1.38 -6.33
N ARG A 35 4.69 1.39 -6.98
CA ARG A 35 4.02 2.62 -7.37
C ARG A 35 3.49 3.40 -6.18
N LEU A 36 2.92 2.70 -5.18
CA LEU A 36 2.57 3.30 -3.89
C LEU A 36 3.80 3.80 -3.13
N HIS A 37 4.92 3.09 -3.23
CA HIS A 37 6.19 3.51 -2.63
C HIS A 37 6.69 4.83 -3.22
N ASN A 38 6.57 5.01 -4.53
CA ASN A 38 6.97 6.23 -5.21
C ASN A 38 5.95 7.39 -5.09
N GLU A 39 4.77 7.17 -4.49
CA GLU A 39 3.76 8.21 -4.37
C GLU A 39 4.08 9.15 -3.18
N PRO A 40 4.37 10.45 -3.42
CA PRO A 40 4.72 11.39 -2.36
C PRO A 40 3.50 11.62 -1.46
N GLY A 41 3.60 11.23 -0.18
CA GLY A 41 2.53 11.34 0.80
C GLY A 41 2.15 10.02 1.48
N VAL A 42 2.69 8.89 1.02
CA VAL A 42 2.53 7.60 1.71
C VAL A 42 3.48 7.54 2.90
N ILE A 43 2.97 7.93 4.08
CA ILE A 43 3.67 7.72 5.35
C ILE A 43 3.64 6.23 5.66
N ARG A 44 4.74 5.53 5.39
CA ARG A 44 4.92 4.17 5.90
C ARG A 44 5.48 4.26 7.30
N GLN A 45 4.69 3.83 8.28
CA GLN A 45 5.29 3.30 9.50
C GLN A 45 5.87 1.93 9.15
N ILE A 46 7.18 1.89 8.93
CA ILE A 46 7.92 0.64 9.05
C ILE A 46 8.12 0.46 10.56
N GLY A 47 7.16 -0.18 11.20
CA GLY A 47 7.33 -0.70 12.55
C GLY A 47 7.71 -2.17 12.46
N GLY A 48 8.63 -2.64 13.29
CA GLY A 48 8.78 -4.08 13.50
C GLY A 48 7.47 -4.68 14.02
N LEU A 49 7.30 -6.00 13.93
CA LEU A 49 6.22 -6.70 14.63
C LEU A 49 6.51 -6.83 16.14
N ASN A 50 7.14 -5.79 16.74
CA ASN A 50 7.50 -5.72 18.13
C ASN A 50 6.47 -4.87 18.89
N GLU A 51 6.33 -5.12 20.18
CA GLU A 51 5.33 -4.47 21.04
C GLU A 51 5.47 -2.93 21.05
N GLU A 52 6.70 -2.41 20.97
CA GLU A 52 6.97 -0.97 20.96
C GLU A 52 6.45 -0.29 19.68
N ASP A 53 6.64 -0.93 18.54
CA ASP A 53 6.15 -0.45 17.25
C ASP A 53 4.63 -0.55 17.15
N LEU A 54 4.05 -1.61 17.71
CA LEU A 54 2.59 -1.77 17.81
C LEU A 54 1.95 -0.68 18.67
N ASN A 55 2.58 -0.35 19.81
CA ASN A 55 2.13 0.75 20.68
C ASN A 55 2.20 2.11 19.96
N ARG A 56 3.29 2.35 19.20
CA ARG A 56 3.44 3.56 18.38
C ARG A 56 2.36 3.67 17.29
N LEU A 57 2.01 2.56 16.66
CA LEU A 57 0.93 2.51 15.68
C LEU A 57 -0.41 2.83 16.34
N GLU A 58 -0.70 2.24 17.48
CA GLU A 58 -1.95 2.47 18.24
C GLU A 58 -2.11 3.94 18.62
N GLN A 59 -1.05 4.58 19.14
CA GLN A 59 -1.07 6.01 19.46
C GLN A 59 -1.28 6.88 18.22
N PHE A 60 -0.69 6.52 17.08
CA PHE A 60 -0.86 7.26 15.82
C PHE A 60 -2.31 7.19 15.32
N ILE A 61 -2.94 6.01 15.40
CA ILE A 61 -4.35 5.81 15.05
C ILE A 61 -5.25 6.61 16.00
N ALA A 62 -5.01 6.54 17.30
CA ALA A 62 -5.79 7.28 18.31
C ALA A 62 -5.72 8.80 18.09
N ARG A 63 -4.54 9.33 17.75
CA ARG A 63 -4.33 10.75 17.42
C ARG A 63 -5.16 11.15 16.19
N ARG A 64 -5.10 10.36 15.12
CA ARG A 64 -5.85 10.59 13.86
C ARG A 64 -7.37 10.51 14.06
N ALA A 65 -7.84 9.59 14.90
CA ALA A 65 -9.27 9.45 15.21
C ALA A 65 -9.79 10.66 15.99
N SER A 66 -8.99 11.18 16.92
CA SER A 66 -9.34 12.35 17.74
C SER A 66 -9.35 13.65 16.91
N ASP A 67 -8.39 13.80 15.99
CA ASP A 67 -8.27 14.96 15.08
C ASP A 67 -9.48 15.10 14.13
N ARG A 68 -10.13 13.99 13.78
CA ARG A 68 -11.31 13.97 12.91
C ARG A 68 -12.63 14.34 13.60
N SER A 69 -12.58 14.55 14.92
CA SER A 69 -13.76 14.80 15.77
C SER A 69 -13.87 16.26 16.26
N SER A 70 -13.00 17.17 15.80
CA SER A 70 -13.08 18.63 16.07
C SER A 70 -13.58 19.42 14.87
#